data_AF-A0A923TID5-F1
#
_entry.id   AF-A0A923TID5-F1
#
_cell.length_a   1.000
_cell.length_b   1.000
_cell.length_c   1.000
_cell.angle_alpha   90.00
_cell.angle_beta   90.00
_cell.angle_gamma   90.00
#
_symmetry.space_group_name_H-M   'P 1'
#
loop_
_entity.id
_entity.type
_entity.pdbx_description
1 polymer ?
#
loop_
_entity_poly.entity_id
_entity_poly.type
_entity_poly.pdbx_seq_one_letter_code
_entity_poly.pdbx_strand_id
1 'polypeptide(L)'
;RRGHARSATLLPAGAVLLDDPVPAPVVRPPGRWLMEPDGAVVRAHLVAQAAHQVGGWLLDETIAYVAAEARTPTPYGRWFEVLEVLPFGLKSLRERLRAYDAGMVVVKKRGTAVEPDVLRKQLKLTGSREVTVVLTRSAGRQIAMVVRPDR
;
A
#
# COMPACT_ATOMS: atom_id res chain seq x y z
N ARG A 1 8.46 -32.65 -13.31
CA ARG A 1 8.58 -31.21 -12.97
C ARG A 1 7.20 -30.72 -12.58
N ARG A 2 6.94 -30.38 -11.31
CA ARG A 2 5.70 -29.68 -10.97
C ARG A 2 5.85 -28.27 -11.55
N GLY A 3 5.14 -27.98 -12.63
CA GLY A 3 5.09 -26.64 -13.19
C GLY A 3 4.30 -25.75 -12.24
N HIS A 4 4.84 -24.60 -11.87
CA HIS A 4 4.06 -23.60 -11.14
C HIS A 4 2.88 -23.19 -12.00
N ALA A 5 1.67 -23.13 -11.43
CA ALA A 5 0.48 -22.77 -12.18
C ALA A 5 0.54 -21.31 -12.66
N ARG A 6 1.26 -20.45 -11.94
CA ARG A 6 1.39 -19.01 -12.19
C ARG A 6 2.80 -18.52 -11.81
N SER A 7 3.22 -17.42 -12.43
CA SER A 7 4.45 -16.70 -12.07
C SER A 7 4.29 -15.20 -12.37
N ALA A 8 4.96 -14.34 -11.61
CA ALA A 8 5.10 -12.92 -11.93
C ALA A 8 6.56 -12.63 -12.31
N THR A 9 6.77 -12.07 -13.50
CA THR A 9 8.10 -11.60 -13.94
C THR A 9 8.10 -10.07 -13.94
N LEU A 10 9.00 -9.47 -13.17
CA LEU A 10 9.12 -8.03 -13.03
C LEU A 10 10.18 -7.51 -13.98
N LEU A 11 9.77 -6.66 -14.91
CA LEU A 11 10.65 -6.03 -15.90
C LEU A 11 10.98 -4.59 -15.48
N PRO A 12 12.20 -4.09 -15.76
CA PRO A 12 13.29 -4.76 -16.48
C PRO A 12 14.19 -5.64 -15.60
N ALA A 13 13.95 -5.70 -14.28
CA ALA A 13 14.84 -6.36 -13.32
C ALA A 13 14.99 -7.89 -13.53
N GLY A 14 14.07 -8.52 -14.25
CA GLY A 14 14.08 -9.97 -14.51
C GLY A 14 13.73 -10.82 -13.28
N ALA A 15 13.33 -10.20 -12.16
CA ALA A 15 12.95 -10.91 -10.95
C ALA A 15 11.67 -11.72 -11.20
N VAL A 16 11.67 -12.99 -10.80
CA VAL A 16 10.53 -13.89 -10.93
C VAL A 16 10.01 -14.26 -9.55
N LEU A 17 8.69 -14.17 -9.36
CA LEU A 17 7.98 -14.73 -8.22
C LEU A 17 7.17 -15.92 -8.71
N LEU A 18 7.30 -17.07 -8.04
CA LEU A 18 6.64 -18.31 -8.41
C LEU A 18 5.47 -18.58 -7.46
N ASP A 19 4.45 -19.29 -7.95
CA ASP A 19 3.30 -19.74 -7.16
C ASP A 19 3.66 -20.93 -6.27
N ASP A 20 4.63 -20.73 -5.38
CA ASP A 20 4.98 -21.70 -4.37
C ASP A 20 3.91 -21.75 -3.28
N PRO A 21 3.60 -22.94 -2.71
CA PRO A 21 2.67 -23.05 -1.60
C PRO A 21 3.17 -22.24 -0.40
N VAL A 22 2.39 -21.24 0.01
CA VAL A 22 2.59 -20.47 1.23
C VAL A 22 1.32 -20.49 2.07
N PRO A 23 1.42 -20.34 3.41
CA PRO A 23 0.24 -20.12 4.23
C PRO A 23 -0.56 -18.90 3.75
N ALA A 24 -1.88 -18.92 3.95
CA ALA A 24 -2.68 -17.73 3.72
C ALA A 24 -2.15 -16.57 4.58
N PRO A 25 -2.00 -15.36 4.01
CA PRO A 25 -1.50 -14.23 4.78
C PRO A 25 -2.55 -13.85 5.83
N VAL A 26 -2.09 -13.57 7.05
CA VAL A 26 -2.96 -13.08 8.11
C VAL A 26 -3.43 -11.66 7.80
N VAL A 27 -4.57 -11.28 8.37
CA VAL A 27 -5.07 -9.90 8.32
C VAL A 27 -4.82 -9.23 9.65
N ARG A 28 -4.15 -8.08 9.65
CA ARG A 28 -3.84 -7.30 10.86
C ARG A 28 -3.90 -5.79 10.56
N PRO A 29 -3.95 -4.93 11.60
CA PRO A 29 -3.84 -3.50 11.42
C PRO A 29 -2.54 -3.08 10.67
N PRO A 30 -2.48 -1.84 10.15
CA PRO A 30 -1.26 -1.34 9.54
C PRO A 30 -0.04 -1.46 10.45
N GLY A 31 1.10 -1.87 9.86
CA GLY A 31 2.40 -1.86 10.51
C GLY A 31 3.15 -0.56 10.24
N ARG A 32 4.41 -0.51 10.69
CA ARG A 32 5.31 0.62 10.43
C ARG A 32 5.63 0.81 8.94
N TRP A 33 5.55 -0.27 8.16
CA TRP A 33 5.83 -0.26 6.73
C TRP A 33 4.66 -0.78 5.92
N LEU A 34 4.47 -0.19 4.75
CA LEU A 34 3.48 -0.59 3.76
C LEU A 34 4.17 -0.81 2.42
N MET A 35 4.03 -2.00 1.86
CA MET A 35 4.45 -2.31 0.50
C MET A 35 3.24 -2.24 -0.43
N GLU A 36 3.41 -1.48 -1.51
CA GLU A 36 2.58 -1.56 -2.70
C GLU A 36 3.19 -2.61 -3.64
N PRO A 37 2.60 -3.81 -3.80
CA PRO A 37 3.16 -4.83 -4.67
C PRO A 37 3.14 -4.38 -6.13
N ASP A 38 4.10 -4.90 -6.89
CA ASP A 38 4.18 -4.66 -8.32
C ASP A 38 2.90 -5.14 -9.04
N GLY A 39 2.53 -4.46 -10.12
CA GLY A 39 1.35 -4.82 -10.91
C GLY A 39 1.38 -6.26 -11.43
N ALA A 40 2.56 -6.80 -11.75
CA ALA A 40 2.72 -8.19 -12.16
C ALA A 40 2.40 -9.17 -11.02
N VAL A 41 2.83 -8.87 -9.80
CA VAL A 41 2.52 -9.69 -8.60
C VAL A 41 1.01 -9.71 -8.36
N VAL A 42 0.36 -8.54 -8.45
CA VAL A 42 -1.10 -8.44 -8.28
C VAL A 42 -1.84 -9.20 -9.38
N ARG A 43 -1.45 -9.01 -10.65
CA ARG A 43 -2.10 -9.69 -11.80
C ARG A 43 -1.88 -11.20 -11.82
N ALA A 44 -0.73 -11.68 -11.33
CA ALA A 44 -0.46 -13.10 -11.19
C ALA A 44 -1.12 -13.72 -9.95
N HIS A 45 -1.81 -12.92 -9.14
CA HIS A 45 -2.40 -13.34 -7.86
C HIS A 45 -1.37 -13.89 -6.87
N LEU A 46 -0.16 -13.32 -6.84
CA LEU A 46 0.96 -13.77 -6.01
C LEU A 46 1.25 -12.87 -4.80
N VAL A 47 0.24 -12.10 -4.36
CA VAL A 47 0.38 -11.20 -3.22
C VAL A 47 0.69 -11.96 -1.93
N ALA A 48 0.12 -13.17 -1.76
CA ALA A 48 0.41 -14.02 -0.60
C ALA A 48 1.89 -14.41 -0.53
N GLN A 49 2.48 -14.79 -1.66
CA GLN A 49 3.90 -15.14 -1.77
C GLN A 49 4.79 -13.93 -1.48
N ALA A 50 4.46 -12.77 -2.06
CA ALA A 50 5.19 -11.54 -1.80
C ALA A 50 5.11 -11.12 -0.32
N ALA A 51 3.93 -11.24 0.30
CA ALA A 51 3.75 -10.98 1.72
C ALA A 51 4.59 -11.93 2.59
N HIS A 52 4.58 -13.23 2.27
CA HIS A 52 5.35 -14.21 3.01
C HIS A 52 6.86 -13.94 2.96
N GLN A 53 7.41 -13.61 1.78
CA GLN A 53 8.83 -13.32 1.60
C GLN A 53 9.34 -12.12 2.42
N VAL A 54 8.47 -11.14 2.69
CA VAL A 54 8.85 -9.96 3.47
C VAL A 54 8.44 -10.04 4.94
N GLY A 55 7.89 -11.19 5.38
CA GLY A 55 7.35 -11.34 6.74
C GLY A 55 6.13 -10.44 6.99
N GLY A 56 5.38 -10.11 5.93
CA GLY A 56 4.25 -9.19 5.96
C GLY A 56 2.89 -9.86 6.11
N TRP A 57 1.86 -9.02 6.18
CA TRP A 57 0.46 -9.39 6.31
C TRP A 57 -0.43 -8.47 5.48
N LEU A 58 -1.70 -8.85 5.27
CA LEU A 58 -2.66 -7.99 4.58
C LEU A 58 -3.39 -7.06 5.56
N LEU A 59 -3.82 -5.90 5.08
CA LEU A 59 -4.69 -5.00 5.85
C LEU A 59 -6.14 -5.48 5.87
N ASP A 60 -6.55 -6.16 4.80
CA ASP A 60 -7.90 -6.63 4.51
C ASP A 60 -7.80 -7.76 3.49
N GLU A 61 -8.67 -8.77 3.58
CA GLU A 61 -8.65 -9.96 2.72
C GLU A 61 -8.73 -9.65 1.23
N THR A 62 -9.29 -8.49 0.87
CA THR A 62 -9.55 -8.08 -0.51
C THR A 62 -8.59 -7.02 -1.04
N ILE A 63 -7.61 -6.60 -0.23
CA ILE A 63 -6.72 -5.48 -0.54
C ILE A 63 -5.29 -5.98 -0.67
N ALA A 64 -4.71 -5.74 -1.84
CA ALA A 64 -3.35 -6.17 -2.18
C ALA A 64 -2.23 -5.32 -1.54
N TYR A 65 -2.48 -4.53 -0.50
CA TYR A 65 -1.39 -3.87 0.23
C TYR A 65 -0.83 -4.83 1.28
N VAL A 66 0.50 -4.89 1.38
CA VAL A 66 1.20 -5.72 2.36
C VAL A 66 1.77 -4.81 3.43
N ALA A 67 1.39 -5.01 4.68
CA ALA A 67 1.98 -4.32 5.82
C ALA A 67 3.07 -5.18 6.47
N ALA A 68 4.05 -4.53 7.10
CA ALA A 68 5.12 -5.19 7.84
C ALA A 68 5.60 -4.33 9.00
N GLU A 69 6.20 -4.96 10.00
CA GLU A 69 6.85 -4.26 11.11
C GLU A 69 8.21 -3.67 10.71
N ALA A 70 8.94 -4.40 9.87
CA ALA A 70 10.24 -4.00 9.35
C ALA A 70 10.23 -3.97 7.82
N ARG A 71 11.05 -3.09 7.25
CA ARG A 71 11.28 -3.03 5.81
C ARG A 71 12.24 -4.13 5.39
N THR A 72 11.78 -5.02 4.52
CA THR A 72 12.61 -6.05 3.91
C THR A 72 12.87 -5.68 2.44
N PRO A 73 14.12 -5.54 1.98
CA PRO A 73 14.42 -5.29 0.58
C PRO A 73 13.79 -6.37 -0.30
N THR A 74 13.08 -5.97 -1.35
CA THR A 74 12.43 -6.89 -2.28
C THR A 74 12.23 -6.22 -3.63
N PRO A 75 12.35 -6.94 -4.76
CA PRO A 75 11.97 -6.40 -6.06
C PRO A 75 10.45 -6.36 -6.25
N TYR A 76 9.67 -7.07 -5.41
CA TYR A 76 8.25 -7.35 -5.66
C TYR A 76 7.26 -6.23 -5.32
N GLY A 77 7.76 -5.05 -4.95
CA GLY A 77 6.93 -3.91 -4.64
C GLY A 77 7.72 -2.68 -4.21
N ARG A 78 7.00 -1.60 -3.96
CA ARG A 78 7.56 -0.34 -3.44
C ARG A 78 7.15 -0.16 -1.99
N TRP A 79 8.14 0.16 -1.14
CA TRP A 79 7.92 0.43 0.27
C TRP A 79 7.56 1.88 0.54
N PHE A 80 6.74 2.06 1.57
CA PHE A 80 6.43 3.33 2.20
C PHE A 80 6.52 3.15 3.71
N GLU A 81 7.18 4.08 4.40
CA GLU A 81 7.08 4.19 5.85
C GLU A 81 5.73 4.84 6.20
N VAL A 82 4.99 4.20 7.09
CA VAL A 82 3.72 4.73 7.61
C VAL A 82 4.03 5.72 8.71
N LEU A 83 3.73 7.00 8.46
CA LEU A 83 3.93 8.07 9.44
C LEU A 83 2.72 8.22 10.36
N GLU A 84 1.53 8.01 9.81
CA GLU A 84 0.29 8.16 10.55
C GLU A 84 -0.84 7.33 9.92
N VAL A 85 -1.71 6.77 10.76
CA VAL A 85 -2.92 6.03 10.37
C VAL A 85 -4.13 6.71 11.00
N LEU A 86 -5.18 6.94 10.22
CA LEU A 86 -6.42 7.53 10.71
C LEU A 86 -7.64 6.93 10.00
N PRO A 87 -8.80 6.87 10.68
CA PRO A 87 -10.08 6.63 9.99
C PRO A 87 -10.28 7.65 8.87
N PHE A 88 -10.75 7.20 7.71
CA PHE A 88 -10.96 8.13 6.60
C PHE A 88 -12.11 9.09 6.90
N GLY A 89 -11.79 10.39 6.89
CA GLY A 89 -12.76 11.48 6.95
C GLY A 89 -12.15 12.72 6.33
N LEU A 90 -12.90 13.43 5.48
CA LEU A 90 -12.37 14.57 4.72
C LEU A 90 -11.84 15.69 5.65
N LYS A 91 -12.56 15.97 6.74
CA LYS A 91 -12.17 17.01 7.72
C LYS A 91 -10.89 16.61 8.45
N SER A 92 -10.85 15.43 9.06
CA SER A 92 -9.68 14.94 9.79
C SER A 92 -8.46 14.81 8.88
N LEU A 93 -8.63 14.27 7.67
CA LEU A 93 -7.54 14.17 6.70
C LEU A 93 -6.99 15.55 6.32
N ARG A 94 -7.86 16.54 6.07
CA ARG A 94 -7.42 17.92 5.78
C ARG A 94 -6.62 18.52 6.93
N GLU A 95 -7.10 18.36 8.16
CA GLU A 95 -6.43 18.87 9.36
C GLU A 95 -5.04 18.24 9.52
N ARG A 96 -4.93 16.91 9.37
CA ARG A 96 -3.65 16.22 9.44
C ARG A 96 -2.70 16.64 8.33
N LEU A 97 -3.17 16.74 7.09
CA LEU A 97 -2.31 17.17 5.97
C LEU A 97 -1.80 18.60 6.11
N ARG A 98 -2.57 19.52 6.71
CA ARG A 98 -2.08 20.86 7.07
C ARG A 98 -0.96 20.82 8.11
N ALA A 99 -1.06 19.91 9.09
CA ALA A 99 0.01 19.72 10.08
C ALA A 99 1.32 19.21 9.45
N TYR A 100 1.26 18.56 8.29
CA TYR A 100 2.43 18.19 7.48
C TYR A 100 2.89 19.27 6.50
N ASP A 101 2.29 20.47 6.53
CA ASP A 101 2.51 21.55 5.55
C ASP A 101 2.27 21.09 4.09
N ALA A 102 1.26 20.24 3.88
CA ALA A 102 0.95 19.75 2.55
C ALA A 102 0.44 20.89 1.65
N GLY A 103 1.03 21.03 0.46
CA GLY A 103 0.52 21.80 -0.67
C GLY A 103 0.07 20.92 -1.83
N MET A 104 0.85 19.87 -2.09
CA MET A 104 0.54 18.86 -3.10
C MET A 104 0.32 17.50 -2.43
N VAL A 105 -0.67 16.75 -2.90
CA VAL A 105 -0.99 15.43 -2.35
C VAL A 105 -0.97 14.36 -3.44
N VAL A 106 -0.08 13.40 -3.28
CA VAL A 106 -0.10 12.15 -4.05
C VAL A 106 -1.08 11.21 -3.36
N VAL A 107 -2.17 10.85 -4.06
CA VAL A 107 -3.18 9.94 -3.51
C VAL A 107 -3.01 8.58 -4.17
N LYS A 108 -2.71 7.58 -3.36
CA LYS A 108 -2.75 6.15 -3.71
C LYS A 108 -4.05 5.57 -3.18
N LYS A 109 -4.73 4.72 -3.96
CA LYS A 109 -6.00 4.15 -3.55
C LYS A 109 -6.13 2.66 -3.89
N ARG A 110 -6.72 1.87 -2.98
CA ARG A 110 -7.25 0.52 -3.24
C ARG A 110 -8.48 0.25 -2.40
N GLY A 111 -9.53 -0.31 -2.99
CA GLY A 111 -10.76 -0.66 -2.26
C GLY A 111 -11.56 0.54 -1.77
N THR A 112 -11.43 1.68 -2.43
CA THR A 112 -12.20 2.89 -2.14
C THR A 112 -12.72 3.54 -3.43
N ALA A 113 -13.94 4.06 -3.36
CA ALA A 113 -14.60 4.82 -4.42
C ALA A 113 -14.19 6.31 -4.42
N VAL A 114 -13.28 6.73 -3.53
CA VAL A 114 -12.78 8.10 -3.51
C VAL A 114 -12.01 8.39 -4.80
N GLU A 115 -12.40 9.46 -5.47
CA GLU A 115 -11.72 9.94 -6.68
C GLU A 115 -10.60 10.92 -6.30
N PRO A 116 -9.32 10.62 -6.63
CA PRO A 116 -8.17 11.42 -6.23
C PRO A 116 -8.28 12.90 -6.54
N ASP A 117 -8.75 13.26 -7.75
CA ASP A 117 -8.83 14.65 -8.18
C ASP A 117 -9.95 15.41 -7.48
N VAL A 118 -11.08 14.74 -7.20
CA VAL A 118 -12.16 15.31 -6.39
C VAL A 118 -11.67 15.55 -4.97
N LEU A 119 -10.97 14.57 -4.37
CA LEU A 119 -10.42 14.71 -3.03
C LEU A 119 -9.42 15.87 -2.96
N ARG A 120 -8.46 15.96 -3.89
CA ARG A 120 -7.48 17.07 -3.93
C ARG A 120 -8.17 18.44 -3.97
N LYS A 121 -9.18 18.61 -4.83
CA LYS A 121 -9.98 19.85 -4.90
C LYS A 121 -10.70 20.16 -3.59
N GLN A 122 -11.21 19.14 -2.90
CA GLN A 122 -11.90 19.30 -1.61
C GLN A 122 -10.94 19.58 -0.45
N LEU A 123 -9.70 19.11 -0.51
CA LEU A 123 -8.71 19.33 0.55
C LEU A 123 -8.29 20.80 0.65
N LYS A 124 -8.22 21.54 -0.46
CA LYS A 124 -7.89 22.99 -0.51
C LYS A 124 -6.64 23.32 0.33
N LEU A 125 -5.56 22.58 0.05
CA LEU A 125 -4.29 22.68 0.75
C LEU A 125 -3.40 23.74 0.07
N THR A 126 -2.58 24.42 0.86
CA THR A 126 -1.78 25.58 0.43
C THR A 126 -0.37 25.57 1.02
N GLY A 127 0.07 24.47 1.63
CA GLY A 127 1.41 24.34 2.19
C GLY A 127 2.49 24.22 1.11
N SER A 128 3.74 23.99 1.53
CA SER A 128 4.88 23.92 0.62
C SER A 128 5.32 22.50 0.25
N ARG A 129 4.86 21.47 0.98
CA ARG A 129 5.37 20.11 0.86
C ARG A 129 4.47 19.22 0.00
N GLU A 130 5.10 18.27 -0.68
CA GLU A 130 4.39 17.12 -1.24
C GLU A 130 4.22 16.06 -0.15
N VAL A 131 2.99 15.55 0.00
CA VAL A 131 2.67 14.48 0.96
C VAL A 131 1.97 13.33 0.23
N THR A 132 2.37 12.10 0.51
CA THR A 132 1.69 10.91 -0.02
C THR A 132 0.67 10.39 0.98
N VAL A 133 -0.55 10.12 0.49
CA VAL A 133 -1.63 9.49 1.25
C VAL A 133 -2.06 8.21 0.57
N VAL A 134 -2.16 7.14 1.34
CA VAL A 134 -2.78 5.88 0.91
C VAL A 134 -4.19 5.82 1.48
N LEU A 135 -5.18 5.69 0.62
CA LEU A 135 -6.58 5.45 0.97
C LEU A 135 -6.94 4.00 0.71
N THR A 136 -7.31 3.28 1.77
CA THR A 136 -7.61 1.86 1.62
C THR A 136 -8.56 1.34 2.70
N ARG A 137 -8.76 0.03 2.75
CA ARG A 137 -9.51 -0.63 3.83
C ARG A 137 -8.58 -1.40 4.75
N SER A 138 -8.92 -1.41 6.03
CA SER A 138 -8.39 -2.36 6.99
C SER A 138 -9.55 -2.98 7.76
N ALA A 139 -9.61 -4.31 7.78
CA ALA A 139 -10.73 -5.08 8.37
C ALA A 139 -12.11 -4.52 7.98
N GLY A 140 -12.35 -4.30 6.69
CA GLY A 140 -13.60 -3.79 6.13
C GLY A 140 -13.83 -2.27 6.27
N ARG A 141 -13.01 -1.54 7.03
CA ARG A 141 -13.20 -0.10 7.29
C ARG A 141 -12.26 0.77 6.48
N GLN A 142 -12.76 1.88 5.94
CA GLN A 142 -11.92 2.84 5.22
C GLN A 142 -10.98 3.59 6.17
N ILE A 143 -9.70 3.62 5.78
CA ILE A 143 -8.64 4.33 6.48
C ILE A 143 -7.86 5.21 5.49
N ALA A 144 -7.21 6.23 6.03
CA ALA A 144 -6.14 6.95 5.35
C ALA A 144 -4.83 6.72 6.11
N MET A 145 -3.73 6.68 5.36
CA MET A 145 -2.38 6.64 5.91
C MET A 145 -1.56 7.75 5.28
N VAL A 146 -0.91 8.56 6.10
CA VAL A 146 0.14 9.48 5.65
C VAL A 146 1.43 8.67 5.58
N VAL A 147 2.06 8.66 4.42
CA VAL A 147 3.22 7.79 4.18
C VAL A 147 4.36 8.55 3.52
N ARG A 148 5.57 8.04 3.71
CA ARG A 148 6.78 8.51 3.04
C ARG A 148 7.34 7.40 2.17
N PRO A 149 7.61 7.62 0.87
CA PRO A 149 8.29 6.63 0.03
C PRO A 149 9.65 6.26 0.64
N ASP A 150 9.95 4.97 0.68
CA ASP A 150 11.30 4.48 0.92
C ASP A 150 12.18 4.94 -0.25
N ARG A 151 13.30 5.60 0.05
CA ARG A 151 14.22 6.13 -0.98
C ARG A 151 15.16 5.04 -1.50
#